data_AF-A0AAD1W4M2-F1
#
_entry.id   AF-A0AAD1W4M2-F1
#
_cell.length_a   1.000
_cell.length_b   1.000
_cell.length_c   1.000
_cell.angle_alpha   90.00
_cell.angle_beta   90.00
_cell.angle_gamma   90.00
#
_symmetry.space_group_name_H-M   'P 1'
#
loop_
_entity.id
_entity.type
_entity.pdbx_description
1 polymer ?
#
loop_
_entity_poly.entity_id
_entity_poly.type
_entity_poly.pdbx_seq_one_letter_code
_entity_poly.pdbx_strand_id
1 'polypeptide(L)'
;MCKWVATTLAGCVAPLPTELTLSCSLGQSGSISCISLTLDIMEGLKRLSFVYHTSLRMSRRYVSSGITNAVKNTKREEFTARLAAGPHLKEFLAKSTPPIELSLPDEEDPPPYVAASSAPALNNKVYLETYGCQMNVNDTDIAWSILQSSGYTRTSSVAEADVILLVTCSVREKAEQAIWNRLQQLGALKRKRSRSKGRLTIGILGCMAERLKDEILQREKLVDLVAGPDAYRDLPRLLTVAETGHQVANVLLSLDETYADIMPVQTSSNNVTAFVSIMRGCDNMCTYCIVPFTRGRERSRPVFSVLEEVRSLSDQGIKEVTLLGQNVNSYLDSTTAQGSGAGTPRLSRGFSTIYRQKQGGLRFVDLLDQVSRINPEMRIRFTSPHPKDFPDEVLQLICDRPNICKQIHIPAQSGSTRVLETMRRGYSREAYLELVQNIRKCIPGDGG
;
A
#
# COMPACT_ATOMS: atom_id res chain seq x y z
N MET A 1 15.29 12.88 10.91
CA MET A 1 15.47 11.68 11.76
C MET A 1 16.68 11.91 12.65
N CYS A 2 16.47 12.28 13.90
CA CYS A 2 17.55 12.27 14.89
C CYS A 2 17.80 10.81 15.31
N LYS A 3 19.06 10.36 15.24
CA LYS A 3 19.46 9.09 15.84
C LYS A 3 19.52 9.28 17.35
N TRP A 4 18.76 8.49 18.10
CA TRP A 4 19.01 8.31 19.53
C TRP A 4 19.99 7.16 19.70
N VAL A 5 21.24 7.49 20.02
CA VAL A 5 22.22 6.53 20.55
C VAL A 5 22.26 6.79 22.05
N ALA A 6 21.87 5.79 22.85
CA ALA A 6 21.96 5.87 24.30
C ALA A 6 23.27 5.24 24.75
N THR A 7 24.25 6.07 25.10
CA THR A 7 25.48 5.64 25.77
C THR A 7 25.37 6.03 27.25
N THR A 8 25.44 5.04 28.14
CA THR A 8 25.33 5.26 29.58
C THR A 8 26.67 5.70 30.16
N LEU A 9 26.70 6.86 30.82
CA LEU A 9 27.74 7.21 31.78
C LEU A 9 27.07 7.73 33.06
N ALA A 10 27.55 7.27 34.21
CA ALA A 10 26.98 7.56 35.51
C ALA A 10 27.50 8.89 36.08
N GLY A 11 26.68 9.60 36.87
CA GLY A 11 27.18 10.66 37.74
C GLY A 11 26.21 11.82 38.03
N CYS A 12 25.72 11.85 39.28
CA CYS A 12 25.27 13.04 40.03
C CYS A 12 23.97 13.76 39.63
N VAL A 13 23.37 14.39 40.66
CA VAL A 13 22.01 14.97 40.69
C VAL A 13 22.09 16.46 41.03
N ALA A 14 21.43 17.33 40.24
CA ALA A 14 21.09 18.71 40.58
C ALA A 14 19.98 19.24 39.62
N PRO A 15 19.18 20.26 39.99
CA PRO A 15 17.88 20.53 39.35
C PRO A 15 17.90 21.45 38.12
N LEU A 16 16.78 21.44 37.38
CA LEU A 16 16.49 22.23 36.18
C LEU A 16 16.44 23.75 36.43
N PRO A 17 17.03 24.57 35.54
CA PRO A 17 16.63 25.96 35.35
C PRO A 17 15.55 26.10 34.26
N THR A 18 14.56 26.95 34.53
CA THR A 18 13.63 27.51 33.55
C THR A 18 14.29 28.67 32.77
N GLU A 19 13.77 28.91 31.57
CA GLU A 19 14.15 29.99 30.63
C GLU A 19 15.48 29.79 29.86
N LEU A 20 15.39 30.04 28.54
CA LEU A 20 16.51 30.03 27.61
C LEU A 20 16.42 31.30 26.76
N THR A 21 17.17 32.33 27.17
CA THR A 21 17.34 33.57 26.44
C THR A 21 18.30 33.38 25.27
N LEU A 22 17.84 33.70 24.05
CA LEU A 22 18.68 33.70 22.86
C LEU A 22 19.40 35.05 22.72
N SER A 23 20.69 35.08 23.06
CA SER A 23 21.60 36.16 22.66
C SER A 23 22.18 35.86 21.28
N CYS A 24 22.07 36.81 20.34
CA CYS A 24 22.71 36.72 19.03
C CYS A 24 23.55 37.97 18.77
N SER A 25 24.83 37.80 18.44
CA SER A 25 25.81 38.88 18.30
C SER A 25 25.67 39.61 16.96
N LEU A 26 25.61 40.94 17.01
CA LEU A 26 25.57 41.83 15.84
C LEU A 26 26.93 41.90 15.12
N GLY A 27 26.90 41.71 13.80
CA GLY A 27 27.92 42.19 12.87
C GLY A 27 27.39 43.37 12.06
N GLN A 28 28.18 44.44 11.96
CA GLN A 28 27.97 45.64 11.15
C GLN A 28 27.99 45.29 9.62
N SER A 29 27.45 46.04 8.65
CA SER A 29 26.87 47.40 8.56
C SER A 29 26.14 47.62 7.21
N GLY A 30 25.20 48.58 7.15
CA GLY A 30 24.64 49.18 5.91
C GLY A 30 23.13 48.92 5.70
N SER A 31 22.21 49.84 6.04
CA SER A 31 21.75 51.01 5.25
C SER A 31 21.15 50.61 3.87
N ILE A 32 19.92 50.88 3.44
CA ILE A 32 18.78 51.79 3.78
C ILE A 32 17.52 51.15 3.11
N SER A 33 16.24 51.30 3.49
CA SER A 33 15.49 52.24 4.36
C SER A 33 14.40 51.53 5.20
N CYS A 34 13.47 52.28 5.78
CA CYS A 34 12.14 51.81 6.21
C CYS A 34 11.03 52.70 5.60
N ILE A 35 9.89 52.11 5.25
CA ILE A 35 8.60 52.80 5.20
C ILE A 35 7.65 52.06 6.13
N SER A 36 7.19 52.76 7.17
CA SER A 36 6.19 52.28 8.11
C SER A 36 4.82 52.85 7.72
N LEU A 37 3.76 52.05 7.83
CA LEU A 37 2.39 52.56 7.85
C LEU A 37 1.54 51.67 8.76
N THR A 38 1.42 52.11 10.01
CA THR A 38 0.38 51.72 10.96
C THR A 38 -0.97 52.31 10.56
N LEU A 39 -2.06 51.57 10.76
CA LEU A 39 -3.31 52.13 11.32
C LEU A 39 -4.31 51.02 11.71
N ASP A 40 -4.78 51.09 12.95
CA ASP A 40 -6.05 50.50 13.38
C ASP A 40 -7.24 51.18 12.67
N ILE A 41 -8.41 50.53 12.69
CA ILE A 41 -9.64 51.06 13.30
C ILE A 41 -10.77 50.04 13.16
N MET A 42 -11.39 49.70 14.29
CA MET A 42 -12.73 49.10 14.32
C MET A 42 -13.77 50.21 14.16
N GLU A 43 -14.75 50.03 13.27
CA GLU A 43 -16.20 50.14 13.52
C GLU A 43 -17.00 50.40 12.23
N GLY A 44 -18.29 50.03 12.26
CA GLY A 44 -19.29 50.54 11.33
C GLY A 44 -19.53 49.70 10.06
N LEU A 45 -20.36 48.66 10.17
CA LEU A 45 -21.59 48.52 9.35
C LEU A 45 -22.40 47.26 9.74
N LYS A 46 -23.28 47.43 10.74
CA LYS A 46 -24.52 46.65 10.78
C LYS A 46 -25.48 47.26 9.75
N ARG A 47 -25.88 46.53 8.70
CA ARG A 47 -27.27 46.41 8.19
C ARG A 47 -27.36 45.82 6.77
N LEU A 48 -28.55 45.27 6.50
CA LEU A 48 -29.19 45.02 5.20
C LEU A 48 -28.78 43.77 4.40
N SER A 49 -29.61 42.75 4.60
CA SER A 49 -29.91 41.64 3.69
C SER A 49 -30.67 42.07 2.42
N PHE A 50 -30.80 41.14 1.46
CA PHE A 50 -31.57 41.26 0.20
C PHE A 50 -30.93 42.24 -0.82
N VAL A 51 -30.96 42.00 -2.14
CA VAL A 51 -32.11 41.58 -2.96
C VAL A 51 -31.73 40.56 -4.05
N TYR A 52 -32.59 39.55 -4.25
CA TYR A 52 -32.60 38.66 -5.42
C TYR A 52 -33.11 39.37 -6.68
N HIS A 53 -32.55 39.07 -7.85
CA HIS A 53 -33.13 39.52 -9.11
C HIS A 53 -34.49 38.83 -9.36
N THR A 54 -35.57 39.61 -9.42
CA THR A 54 -36.86 39.19 -9.98
C THR A 54 -37.24 40.07 -11.16
N SER A 55 -37.69 39.46 -12.25
CA SER A 55 -38.50 40.14 -13.26
C SER A 55 -39.78 39.34 -13.53
N LEU A 56 -40.89 39.93 -13.07
CA LEU A 56 -42.29 39.80 -13.48
C LEU A 56 -42.87 38.40 -13.80
N ARG A 57 -43.73 37.82 -12.93
CA ARG A 57 -45.13 38.19 -12.62
C ARG A 57 -46.15 37.97 -13.76
N MET A 58 -46.99 36.94 -13.59
CA MET A 58 -48.44 37.14 -13.54
C MET A 58 -49.04 36.35 -12.37
N SER A 59 -49.89 37.00 -11.58
CA SER A 59 -50.55 36.40 -10.42
C SER A 59 -51.99 36.03 -10.75
N ARG A 60 -52.44 34.85 -10.31
CA ARG A 60 -53.86 34.61 -9.98
C ARG A 60 -53.96 33.88 -8.63
N ARG A 61 -55.09 34.11 -7.95
CA ARG A 61 -55.27 33.97 -6.49
C ARG A 61 -55.73 32.57 -6.08
N TYR A 62 -55.39 32.17 -4.84
CA TYR A 62 -56.13 31.29 -3.90
C TYR A 62 -56.65 29.94 -4.43
N VAL A 63 -56.43 28.79 -3.77
CA VAL A 63 -57.00 28.42 -2.47
C VAL A 63 -56.16 27.31 -1.83
N SER A 64 -56.01 27.33 -0.50
CA SER A 64 -55.47 26.23 0.28
C SER A 64 -56.51 25.13 0.48
N SER A 65 -56.25 23.92 -0.04
CA SER A 65 -57.00 22.70 0.33
C SER A 65 -56.03 21.66 0.89
N GLY A 66 -56.20 21.32 2.17
CA GLY A 66 -55.40 20.30 2.83
C GLY A 66 -55.87 18.90 2.42
N ILE A 67 -55.02 18.15 1.72
CA ILE A 67 -55.25 16.72 1.47
C ILE A 67 -54.72 15.94 2.67
N THR A 68 -55.62 15.23 3.35
CA THR A 68 -55.35 14.53 4.61
C THR A 68 -54.56 13.23 4.40
N ASN A 69 -53.93 12.73 5.49
CA ASN A 69 -53.07 11.54 5.47
C ASN A 69 -53.75 10.25 4.95
N ALA A 70 -55.08 10.19 4.92
CA ALA A 70 -55.83 9.03 4.41
C ALA A 70 -55.46 8.67 2.97
N VAL A 71 -55.31 9.66 2.08
CA VAL A 71 -55.07 9.44 0.62
C VAL A 71 -53.68 8.85 0.35
N LYS A 72 -52.72 8.98 1.27
CA LYS A 72 -51.38 8.38 1.15
C LYS A 72 -51.36 6.89 1.51
N ASN A 73 -52.23 6.44 2.43
CA ASN A 73 -52.29 5.02 2.78
C ASN A 73 -52.92 4.19 1.67
N THR A 74 -54.03 4.65 1.07
CA THR A 74 -54.76 3.88 0.06
C THR A 74 -53.89 3.50 -1.13
N LYS A 75 -53.06 4.43 -1.65
CA LYS A 75 -52.12 4.12 -2.75
C LYS A 75 -51.01 3.14 -2.37
N ARG A 76 -50.62 3.09 -1.10
CA ARG A 76 -49.60 2.16 -0.60
C ARG A 76 -50.19 0.76 -0.39
N GLU A 77 -51.42 0.67 0.12
CA GLU A 77 -52.19 -0.56 0.23
C GLU A 77 -52.48 -1.16 -1.15
N GLU A 78 -52.92 -0.35 -2.11
CA GLU A 78 -53.19 -0.74 -3.51
C GLU A 78 -51.91 -1.24 -4.23
N PHE A 79 -50.75 -0.60 -4.01
CA PHE A 79 -49.46 -1.08 -4.51
C PHE A 79 -49.03 -2.40 -3.85
N THR A 80 -49.27 -2.55 -2.55
CA THR A 80 -48.92 -3.78 -1.80
C THR A 80 -49.82 -4.95 -2.20
N ALA A 81 -51.10 -4.71 -2.46
CA ALA A 81 -52.03 -5.69 -3.01
C ALA A 81 -51.62 -6.16 -4.41
N ARG A 82 -51.16 -5.24 -5.28
CA ARG A 82 -50.62 -5.60 -6.60
C ARG A 82 -49.32 -6.41 -6.55
N LEU A 83 -48.50 -6.23 -5.51
CA LEU A 83 -47.33 -7.07 -5.25
C LEU A 83 -47.73 -8.47 -4.73
N ALA A 84 -48.74 -8.54 -3.87
CA ALA A 84 -49.26 -9.82 -3.35
C ALA A 84 -49.99 -10.66 -4.41
N ALA A 85 -50.55 -10.04 -5.45
CA ALA A 85 -51.17 -10.70 -6.60
C ALA A 85 -50.17 -10.97 -7.76
N GLY A 86 -48.89 -10.67 -7.58
CA GLY A 86 -47.84 -10.93 -8.58
C GLY A 86 -47.32 -12.37 -8.54
N PRO A 87 -46.75 -12.90 -9.64
CA PRO A 87 -46.20 -14.24 -9.69
C PRO A 87 -45.05 -14.41 -8.68
N HIS A 88 -45.09 -15.47 -7.88
CA HIS A 88 -44.06 -15.74 -6.88
C HIS A 88 -42.74 -16.17 -7.52
N LEU A 89 -41.62 -15.96 -6.82
CA LEU A 89 -40.27 -16.34 -7.25
C LEU A 89 -40.16 -17.81 -7.72
N LYS A 90 -40.93 -18.72 -7.12
CA LYS A 90 -41.00 -20.14 -7.52
C LYS A 90 -41.57 -20.35 -8.93
N GLU A 91 -42.46 -19.49 -9.40
CA GLU A 91 -43.03 -19.56 -10.76
C GLU A 91 -42.06 -19.06 -11.83
N PHE A 92 -41.15 -18.15 -11.45
CA PHE A 92 -40.00 -17.80 -12.28
C PHE A 92 -38.99 -18.95 -12.38
N LEU A 93 -38.68 -19.60 -11.26
CA LEU A 93 -37.79 -20.77 -11.21
C LEU A 93 -38.37 -22.03 -11.88
N ALA A 94 -39.70 -22.14 -11.98
CA ALA A 94 -40.37 -23.23 -12.70
C ALA A 94 -40.43 -22.99 -14.23
N LYS A 95 -40.13 -21.78 -14.70
CA LYS A 95 -40.11 -21.40 -16.12
C LYS A 95 -38.69 -21.27 -16.70
N SER A 96 -37.64 -21.37 -15.90
CA SER A 96 -36.30 -21.60 -16.43
C SER A 96 -36.21 -23.02 -17.00
N THR A 97 -35.83 -23.11 -18.28
CA THR A 97 -35.42 -24.33 -18.98
C THR A 97 -34.53 -25.21 -18.09
N PRO A 98 -34.60 -26.55 -18.17
CA PRO A 98 -33.66 -27.42 -17.45
C PRO A 98 -32.21 -26.98 -17.70
N PRO A 99 -31.30 -27.21 -16.73
CA PRO A 99 -29.91 -26.82 -16.88
C PRO A 99 -29.37 -27.48 -18.15
N ILE A 100 -28.91 -26.65 -19.08
CA ILE A 100 -28.02 -27.10 -20.15
C ILE A 100 -26.83 -27.72 -19.42
N GLU A 101 -26.52 -28.98 -19.70
CA GLU A 101 -25.22 -29.53 -19.32
C GLU A 101 -24.16 -28.70 -20.04
N LEU A 102 -23.55 -27.76 -19.31
CA LEU A 102 -22.28 -27.19 -19.74
C LEU A 102 -21.25 -28.31 -19.63
N SER A 103 -21.10 -29.07 -20.71
CA SER A 103 -19.81 -29.63 -21.05
C SER A 103 -18.80 -28.49 -20.98
N LEU A 104 -17.88 -28.55 -20.02
CA LEU A 104 -16.74 -27.64 -19.96
C LEU A 104 -16.06 -27.68 -21.34
N PRO A 105 -15.93 -26.56 -22.04
CA PRO A 105 -14.98 -26.49 -23.14
C PRO A 105 -13.59 -26.68 -22.54
N ASP A 106 -12.90 -27.73 -22.95
CA ASP A 106 -11.45 -27.74 -22.84
C ASP A 106 -10.93 -26.57 -23.70
N GLU A 107 -10.04 -25.76 -23.13
CA GLU A 107 -9.56 -24.45 -23.63
C GLU A 107 -10.59 -23.29 -23.54
N GLU A 108 -10.25 -22.24 -22.77
CA GLU A 108 -10.97 -20.96 -22.79
C GLU A 108 -10.62 -20.17 -24.07
N ASP A 109 -11.55 -20.09 -25.02
CA ASP A 109 -11.44 -19.20 -26.18
C ASP A 109 -11.30 -17.73 -25.71
N PRO A 110 -10.23 -17.01 -26.06
CA PRO A 110 -10.02 -15.64 -25.60
C PRO A 110 -11.08 -14.69 -26.22
N PRO A 111 -11.55 -13.67 -25.48
CA PRO A 111 -12.67 -12.84 -25.93
C PRO A 111 -12.36 -12.11 -27.25
N PRO A 112 -13.37 -11.87 -28.12
CA PRO A 112 -13.20 -11.60 -29.56
C PRO A 112 -12.53 -10.27 -29.97
N TYR A 113 -11.99 -9.52 -29.02
CA TYR A 113 -11.14 -8.34 -29.23
C TYR A 113 -9.67 -8.60 -28.86
N VAL A 114 -9.34 -9.79 -28.36
CA VAL A 114 -7.97 -10.25 -28.10
C VAL A 114 -7.40 -10.83 -29.39
N ALA A 115 -6.78 -9.97 -30.19
CA ALA A 115 -5.78 -10.45 -31.13
C ALA A 115 -4.57 -10.95 -30.32
N ALA A 116 -4.43 -12.27 -30.19
CA ALA A 116 -3.28 -12.91 -29.55
C ALA A 116 -1.99 -12.81 -30.40
N SER A 117 -1.69 -11.61 -30.93
CA SER A 117 -0.57 -11.37 -31.83
C SER A 117 -0.16 -9.89 -31.90
N SER A 118 0.26 -9.33 -30.78
CA SER A 118 1.34 -8.35 -30.79
C SER A 118 2.40 -8.77 -29.79
N ALA A 119 3.19 -9.78 -30.16
CA ALA A 119 4.46 -10.03 -29.50
C ALA A 119 5.24 -8.70 -29.48
N PRO A 120 5.76 -8.25 -28.31
CA PRO A 120 6.49 -6.99 -28.27
C PRO A 120 7.66 -7.06 -29.25
N ALA A 121 7.93 -5.95 -29.92
CA ALA A 121 8.99 -5.88 -30.92
C ALA A 121 10.29 -6.45 -30.33
N LEU A 122 10.91 -7.41 -31.03
CA LEU A 122 12.09 -8.13 -30.57
C LEU A 122 13.14 -7.13 -30.04
N ASN A 123 13.54 -7.31 -28.77
CA ASN A 123 14.52 -6.50 -28.04
C ASN A 123 14.12 -5.08 -27.56
N ASN A 124 12.88 -4.85 -27.15
CA ASN A 124 12.58 -3.66 -26.31
C ASN A 124 13.38 -3.74 -24.98
N LYS A 125 14.39 -2.86 -24.81
CA LYS A 125 15.24 -2.79 -23.62
C LYS A 125 14.57 -2.02 -22.49
N VAL A 126 14.43 -2.65 -21.33
CA VAL A 126 13.83 -2.06 -20.12
C VAL A 126 14.90 -1.69 -19.11
N TYR A 127 14.88 -0.43 -18.65
CA TYR A 127 15.63 0.04 -17.50
C TYR A 127 14.68 0.27 -16.32
N LEU A 128 14.98 -0.35 -15.18
CA LEU A 128 14.22 -0.26 -13.94
C LEU A 128 15.01 0.53 -12.89
N GLU A 129 14.41 1.57 -12.32
CA GLU A 129 15.03 2.41 -11.29
C GLU A 129 14.17 2.42 -10.02
N THR A 130 14.73 1.98 -8.90
CA THR A 130 13.98 1.77 -7.65
C THR A 130 14.19 2.89 -6.64
N TYR A 131 13.10 3.49 -6.17
CA TYR A 131 13.06 4.56 -5.19
C TYR A 131 12.09 4.22 -4.04
N GLY A 132 12.61 3.88 -2.86
CA GLY A 132 11.74 3.67 -1.70
C GLY A 132 12.27 2.76 -0.60
N CYS A 133 11.53 1.67 -0.34
CA CYS A 133 11.80 0.69 0.70
C CYS A 133 12.10 -0.71 0.11
N GLN A 134 12.35 -1.68 0.99
CA GLN A 134 12.59 -3.09 0.65
C GLN A 134 11.48 -3.67 -0.25
N MET A 135 10.22 -3.28 -0.02
CA MET A 135 9.12 -3.73 -0.88
C MET A 135 9.17 -3.14 -2.29
N ASN A 136 9.74 -1.94 -2.49
CA ASN A 136 9.96 -1.44 -3.85
C ASN A 136 11.06 -2.21 -4.58
N VAL A 137 12.06 -2.74 -3.86
CA VAL A 137 13.07 -3.65 -4.45
C VAL A 137 12.40 -4.94 -4.89
N ASN A 138 11.65 -5.59 -4.01
CA ASN A 138 10.88 -6.80 -4.34
C ASN A 138 9.84 -6.58 -5.46
N ASP A 139 9.14 -5.44 -5.46
CA ASP A 139 8.21 -5.05 -6.53
C ASP A 139 8.94 -4.84 -7.87
N THR A 140 10.21 -4.43 -7.84
CA THR A 140 11.06 -4.31 -9.05
C THR A 140 11.40 -5.69 -9.62
N ASP A 141 11.75 -6.67 -8.77
CA ASP A 141 12.03 -8.05 -9.21
C ASP A 141 10.76 -8.74 -9.74
N ILE A 142 9.58 -8.50 -9.13
CA ILE A 142 8.28 -8.97 -9.63
C ILE A 142 7.95 -8.35 -10.99
N ALA A 143 8.03 -7.02 -11.11
CA ALA A 143 7.77 -6.33 -12.37
C ALA A 143 8.76 -6.78 -13.47
N TRP A 144 10.02 -7.02 -13.11
CA TRP A 144 11.01 -7.58 -14.03
C TRP A 144 10.63 -9.00 -14.48
N SER A 145 10.24 -9.90 -13.58
CA SER A 145 9.83 -11.27 -13.91
C SER A 145 8.69 -11.30 -14.93
N ILE A 146 7.68 -10.44 -14.75
CA ILE A 146 6.52 -10.32 -15.66
C ILE A 146 6.99 -9.88 -17.05
N LEU A 147 7.81 -8.82 -17.12
CA LEU A 147 8.33 -8.30 -18.39
C LEU A 147 9.27 -9.28 -19.09
N GLN A 148 10.11 -10.00 -18.34
CA GLN A 148 10.99 -11.03 -18.86
C GLN A 148 10.19 -12.20 -19.48
N SER A 149 9.13 -12.66 -18.80
CA SER A 149 8.23 -13.69 -19.37
C SER A 149 7.51 -13.22 -20.65
N SER A 150 7.36 -11.90 -20.81
CA SER A 150 6.79 -11.27 -22.01
C SER A 150 7.83 -10.95 -23.10
N GLY A 151 9.10 -11.37 -22.95
CA GLY A 151 10.16 -11.20 -23.96
C GLY A 151 10.92 -9.87 -23.93
N TYR A 152 10.70 -9.02 -22.92
CA TYR A 152 11.53 -7.81 -22.74
C TYR A 152 12.94 -8.16 -22.24
N THR A 153 13.93 -7.34 -22.60
CA THR A 153 15.34 -7.52 -22.17
C THR A 153 15.77 -6.42 -21.20
N ARG A 154 16.50 -6.75 -20.13
CA ARG A 154 16.96 -5.74 -19.15
C ARG A 154 18.18 -4.99 -19.66
N THR A 155 18.29 -3.70 -19.34
CA THR A 155 19.52 -2.94 -19.49
C THR A 155 19.89 -2.20 -18.20
N SER A 156 21.18 -2.06 -17.94
CA SER A 156 21.75 -1.16 -16.93
C SER A 156 22.03 0.25 -17.46
N SER A 157 21.89 0.47 -18.77
CA SER A 157 22.18 1.73 -19.46
C SER A 157 20.89 2.48 -19.82
N VAL A 158 20.64 3.60 -19.14
CA VAL A 158 19.53 4.53 -19.43
C VAL A 158 19.53 5.01 -20.89
N ALA A 159 20.71 5.13 -21.50
CA ALA A 159 20.87 5.60 -22.88
C ALA A 159 20.47 4.55 -23.94
N GLU A 160 20.36 3.28 -23.55
CA GLU A 160 19.96 2.18 -24.41
C GLU A 160 18.51 1.73 -24.19
N ALA A 161 17.89 2.13 -23.09
CA ALA A 161 16.55 1.70 -22.70
C ALA A 161 15.46 2.30 -23.61
N ASP A 162 14.61 1.47 -24.18
CA ASP A 162 13.42 1.86 -24.94
C ASP A 162 12.23 2.13 -24.00
N VAL A 163 12.24 1.46 -22.84
CA VAL A 163 11.30 1.65 -21.73
C VAL A 163 12.08 1.97 -20.45
N ILE A 164 11.70 3.04 -19.75
CA ILE A 164 12.23 3.41 -18.44
C ILE A 164 11.10 3.35 -17.42
N LEU A 165 11.24 2.52 -16.40
CA LEU A 165 10.25 2.30 -15.35
C LEU A 165 10.82 2.71 -13.99
N LEU A 166 10.20 3.72 -13.38
CA LEU A 166 10.55 4.20 -12.05
C LEU A 166 9.64 3.51 -11.02
N VAL A 167 10.19 2.67 -10.15
CA VAL A 167 9.44 1.99 -9.08
C VAL A 167 9.53 2.82 -7.80
N THR A 168 8.39 3.32 -7.31
CA THR A 168 8.33 4.48 -6.41
C THR A 168 7.55 4.26 -5.12
N CYS A 169 7.80 5.13 -4.13
CA CYS A 169 7.17 5.11 -2.81
C CYS A 169 6.52 6.45 -2.48
N SER A 170 5.28 6.44 -1.99
CA SER A 170 4.53 7.64 -1.54
C SER A 170 4.62 7.92 -0.03
N VAL A 171 5.42 7.14 0.70
CA VAL A 171 5.51 7.20 2.17
C VAL A 171 6.62 8.16 2.64
N ARG A 172 7.49 8.61 1.75
CA ARG A 172 8.65 9.46 2.08
C ARG A 172 8.71 10.67 1.14
N GLU A 173 8.44 11.85 1.66
CA GLU A 173 8.50 13.15 0.96
C GLU A 173 9.79 13.35 0.13
N LYS A 174 10.96 12.97 0.68
CA LYS A 174 12.24 13.04 -0.05
C LYS A 174 12.30 12.16 -1.30
N ALA A 175 11.53 11.07 -1.36
CA ALA A 175 11.46 10.22 -2.55
C ALA A 175 10.64 10.92 -3.65
N GLU A 176 9.54 11.58 -3.30
CA GLU A 176 8.68 12.29 -4.25
C GLU A 176 9.45 13.42 -4.95
N GLN A 177 10.21 14.25 -4.21
CA GLN A 177 11.05 15.30 -4.82
C GLN A 177 12.16 14.74 -5.72
N ALA A 178 12.75 13.59 -5.37
CA ALA A 178 13.76 12.95 -6.20
C ALA A 178 13.16 12.48 -7.55
N ILE A 179 11.93 11.98 -7.55
CA ILE A 179 11.23 11.56 -8.77
C ILE A 179 10.92 12.75 -9.68
N TRP A 180 10.43 13.89 -9.16
CA TRP A 180 10.19 15.08 -10.00
C TRP A 180 11.47 15.56 -10.69
N ASN A 181 12.58 15.64 -9.95
CA ASN A 181 13.89 16.00 -10.53
C ASN A 181 14.36 14.96 -11.57
N ARG A 182 14.09 13.67 -11.34
CA ARG A 182 14.44 12.59 -12.27
C ARG A 182 13.63 12.66 -13.56
N LEU A 183 12.33 12.93 -13.48
CA LEU A 183 11.44 13.08 -14.64
C LEU A 183 11.89 14.22 -15.56
N GLN A 184 12.36 15.35 -15.00
CA GLN A 184 12.92 16.46 -15.79
C GLN A 184 14.16 16.03 -16.60
N GLN A 185 15.07 15.25 -16.00
CA GLN A 185 16.25 14.69 -16.68
C GLN A 185 15.82 13.74 -17.82
N LEU A 186 14.88 12.83 -17.54
CA LEU A 186 14.36 11.88 -18.53
C LEU A 186 13.59 12.59 -19.65
N GLY A 187 12.92 13.71 -19.36
CA GLY A 187 12.27 14.57 -20.35
C GLY A 187 13.25 15.24 -21.31
N ALA A 188 14.44 15.62 -20.85
CA ALA A 188 15.51 16.07 -21.74
C ALA A 188 15.99 14.93 -22.65
N LEU A 189 16.19 13.72 -22.10
CA LEU A 189 16.58 12.53 -22.86
C LEU A 189 15.54 12.15 -23.92
N LYS A 190 14.25 12.08 -23.56
CA LYS A 190 13.12 11.77 -24.45
C LYS A 190 13.03 12.75 -25.62
N ARG A 191 13.19 14.06 -25.38
CA ARG A 191 13.22 15.11 -26.42
C ARG A 191 14.44 15.04 -27.34
N LYS A 192 15.58 14.53 -26.86
CA LYS A 192 16.78 14.28 -27.69
C LYS A 192 16.61 13.01 -28.53
N ARG A 193 16.09 11.93 -27.93
CA ARG A 193 15.91 10.62 -28.58
C ARG A 193 14.84 10.64 -29.67
N SER A 194 13.74 11.36 -29.46
CA SER A 194 12.64 11.53 -30.44
C SER A 194 13.10 12.08 -31.81
N ARG A 195 14.27 12.74 -31.87
CA ARG A 195 14.87 13.26 -33.11
C ARG A 195 15.84 12.29 -33.80
N SER A 196 16.14 11.11 -33.23
CA SER A 196 17.31 10.31 -33.63
C SER A 196 17.19 8.78 -33.48
N LYS A 197 16.44 8.26 -32.50
CA LYS A 197 16.52 6.83 -32.11
C LYS A 197 15.19 6.26 -31.58
N GLY A 198 14.07 6.71 -32.14
CA GLY A 198 12.73 6.25 -31.78
C GLY A 198 12.11 6.88 -30.52
N ARG A 199 10.87 6.47 -30.22
CA ARG A 199 10.11 6.87 -29.03
C ARG A 199 10.71 6.22 -27.77
N LEU A 200 10.69 6.96 -26.67
CA LEU A 200 11.08 6.48 -25.33
C LEU A 200 9.83 6.48 -24.45
N THR A 201 9.48 5.31 -23.92
CA THR A 201 8.37 5.13 -22.99
C THR A 201 8.87 5.33 -21.55
N ILE A 202 8.22 6.22 -20.79
CA ILE A 202 8.53 6.50 -19.39
C ILE A 202 7.31 6.11 -18.55
N GLY A 203 7.51 5.20 -17.60
CA GLY A 203 6.49 4.74 -16.67
C GLY A 203 6.83 4.99 -15.21
N ILE A 204 5.80 5.24 -14.39
CA ILE A 204 5.90 5.33 -12.92
C ILE A 204 5.07 4.21 -12.30
N LEU A 205 5.71 3.43 -11.44
CA LEU A 205 5.15 2.24 -10.80
C LEU A 205 5.09 2.41 -9.27
N GLY A 206 4.13 1.76 -8.62
CA GLY A 206 4.06 1.63 -7.16
C GLY A 206 3.24 2.71 -6.45
N CYS A 207 3.53 2.96 -5.17
CA CYS A 207 2.58 3.68 -4.31
C CYS A 207 2.46 5.19 -4.61
N MET A 208 3.44 5.80 -5.30
CA MET A 208 3.34 7.20 -5.77
C MET A 208 2.45 7.31 -7.01
N ALA A 209 2.47 6.29 -7.89
CA ALA A 209 1.59 6.19 -9.05
C ALA A 209 0.11 6.21 -8.63
N GLU A 210 -0.22 5.49 -7.56
CA GLU A 210 -1.56 5.49 -6.95
C GLU A 210 -1.96 6.87 -6.39
N ARG A 211 -1.11 7.43 -5.51
CA ARG A 211 -1.41 8.67 -4.77
C ARG A 211 -1.46 9.92 -5.64
N LEU A 212 -0.56 10.03 -6.61
CA LEU A 212 -0.32 11.27 -7.37
C LEU A 212 -0.71 11.15 -8.86
N LYS A 213 -1.53 10.16 -9.24
CA LYS A 213 -1.93 9.88 -10.63
C LYS A 213 -2.35 11.14 -11.40
N ASP A 214 -3.19 11.98 -10.80
CA ASP A 214 -3.75 13.15 -11.46
C ASP A 214 -2.70 14.25 -11.64
N GLU A 215 -1.84 14.45 -10.63
CA GLU A 215 -0.71 15.39 -10.73
C GLU A 215 0.33 14.92 -11.76
N ILE A 216 0.65 13.63 -11.79
CA ILE A 216 1.57 13.02 -12.75
C ILE A 216 1.04 13.17 -14.17
N LEU A 217 -0.20 12.76 -14.43
CA LEU A 217 -0.80 12.79 -15.78
C LEU A 217 -1.07 14.21 -16.28
N GLN A 218 -1.49 15.14 -15.42
CA GLN A 218 -1.82 16.51 -15.82
C GLN A 218 -0.59 17.43 -15.92
N ARG A 219 0.35 17.37 -14.95
CA ARG A 219 1.54 18.24 -14.96
C ARG A 219 2.63 17.69 -15.86
N GLU A 220 2.87 16.37 -15.82
CA GLU A 220 3.98 15.73 -16.55
C GLU A 220 3.49 14.89 -17.73
N LYS A 221 3.20 15.59 -18.84
CA LYS A 221 2.99 14.99 -20.18
C LYS A 221 4.19 14.17 -20.70
N LEU A 222 5.25 14.06 -19.92
CA LEU A 222 6.41 13.20 -20.15
C LEU A 222 6.13 11.73 -19.81
N VAL A 223 5.21 11.44 -18.89
CA VAL A 223 4.91 10.08 -18.41
C VAL A 223 3.84 9.44 -19.30
N ASP A 224 4.16 8.29 -19.89
CA ASP A 224 3.26 7.55 -20.77
C ASP A 224 2.48 6.48 -20.01
N LEU A 225 3.02 5.99 -18.89
CA LEU A 225 2.50 4.86 -18.12
C LEU A 225 2.47 5.15 -16.62
N VAL A 226 1.35 4.85 -15.95
CA VAL A 226 1.21 4.91 -14.50
C VAL A 226 0.61 3.60 -13.99
N ALA A 227 1.31 2.83 -13.14
CA ALA A 227 0.78 1.58 -12.61
C ALA A 227 0.87 1.49 -11.06
N GLY A 228 -0.26 1.24 -10.42
CA GLY A 228 -0.33 0.95 -8.98
C GLY A 228 0.35 -0.39 -8.63
N PRO A 229 0.60 -0.65 -7.33
CA PRO A 229 1.33 -1.84 -6.88
C PRO A 229 0.62 -3.18 -7.15
N ASP A 230 -0.64 -3.14 -7.57
CA ASP A 230 -1.48 -4.31 -7.84
C ASP A 230 -1.65 -4.57 -9.36
N ALA A 231 -1.18 -3.64 -10.19
CA ALA A 231 -1.36 -3.65 -11.64
C ALA A 231 -0.13 -4.17 -12.42
N TYR A 232 0.89 -4.75 -11.78
CA TYR A 232 2.13 -5.11 -12.49
C TYR A 232 1.94 -6.24 -13.52
N ARG A 233 0.96 -7.15 -13.32
CA ARG A 233 0.59 -8.15 -14.33
C ARG A 233 0.12 -7.52 -15.64
N ASP A 234 -0.45 -6.33 -15.56
CA ASP A 234 -1.00 -5.60 -16.69
C ASP A 234 0.11 -4.84 -17.48
N LEU A 235 1.35 -4.78 -16.96
CA LEU A 235 2.45 -4.03 -17.58
C LEU A 235 2.69 -4.35 -19.06
N PRO A 236 2.68 -5.61 -19.54
CA PRO A 236 2.89 -5.88 -20.97
C PRO A 236 1.81 -5.23 -21.85
N ARG A 237 0.53 -5.34 -21.45
CA ARG A 237 -0.59 -4.72 -22.15
C ARG A 237 -0.53 -3.20 -22.07
N LEU A 238 -0.24 -2.66 -20.88
CA LEU A 238 -0.11 -1.22 -20.65
C LEU A 238 1.06 -0.61 -21.45
N LEU A 239 2.19 -1.31 -21.57
CA LEU A 239 3.31 -0.89 -22.41
C LEU A 239 2.94 -0.89 -23.90
N THR A 240 2.26 -1.93 -24.38
CA THR A 240 1.76 -1.98 -25.76
C THR A 240 0.83 -0.80 -26.08
N VAL A 241 -0.09 -0.46 -25.16
CA VAL A 241 -0.94 0.74 -25.31
C VAL A 241 -0.10 2.02 -25.27
N ALA A 242 0.86 2.14 -24.36
CA ALA A 242 1.75 3.29 -24.27
C ALA A 242 2.61 3.46 -25.54
N GLU A 243 3.06 2.38 -26.17
CA GLU A 243 3.85 2.43 -27.42
C GLU A 243 3.07 3.15 -28.55
N THR A 244 1.74 3.01 -28.62
CA THR A 244 0.87 3.74 -29.57
C THR A 244 0.80 5.26 -29.36
N GLY A 245 1.39 5.79 -28.27
CA GLY A 245 1.43 7.22 -27.96
C GLY A 245 0.37 7.72 -26.98
N HIS A 246 -0.55 6.84 -26.55
CA HIS A 246 -1.54 7.15 -25.52
C HIS A 246 -0.92 7.14 -24.12
N GLN A 247 -1.35 8.06 -23.25
CA GLN A 247 -1.09 7.96 -21.82
C GLN A 247 -2.05 6.94 -21.21
N VAL A 248 -1.55 6.00 -20.41
CA VAL A 248 -2.35 4.94 -19.81
C VAL A 248 -2.04 4.78 -18.32
N ALA A 249 -3.08 4.54 -17.53
CA ALA A 249 -2.98 4.36 -16.10
C ALA A 249 -3.82 3.16 -15.62
N ASN A 250 -3.23 2.28 -14.80
CA ASN A 250 -3.96 1.27 -14.04
C ASN A 250 -3.55 1.35 -12.57
N VAL A 251 -4.48 1.83 -11.75
CA VAL A 251 -4.34 2.15 -10.31
C VAL A 251 -5.51 1.53 -9.54
N LEU A 252 -5.96 0.35 -9.99
CA LEU A 252 -7.03 -0.38 -9.32
C LEU A 252 -6.42 -1.35 -8.30
N LEU A 253 -6.85 -1.20 -7.05
CA LEU A 253 -6.40 -2.03 -5.93
C LEU A 253 -7.20 -3.35 -5.90
N SER A 254 -6.49 -4.47 -5.83
CA SER A 254 -7.10 -5.81 -5.83
C SER A 254 -7.57 -6.22 -4.42
N LEU A 255 -8.66 -6.97 -4.36
CA LEU A 255 -9.15 -7.58 -3.12
C LEU A 255 -8.34 -8.85 -2.76
N ASP A 256 -8.01 -9.65 -3.76
CA ASP A 256 -7.24 -10.89 -3.65
C ASP A 256 -5.73 -10.63 -3.81
N GLU A 257 -4.87 -11.50 -3.25
CA GLU A 257 -3.44 -11.34 -3.50
C GLU A 257 -3.10 -11.73 -4.92
N THR A 258 -2.64 -10.75 -5.68
CA THR A 258 -2.33 -10.91 -7.09
C THR A 258 -1.15 -11.85 -7.27
N TYR A 259 0.03 -11.57 -6.71
CA TYR A 259 1.30 -12.16 -7.21
C TYR A 259 1.72 -13.49 -6.57
N ALA A 260 0.78 -14.33 -6.12
CA ALA A 260 1.11 -15.58 -5.43
C ALA A 260 1.83 -16.63 -6.33
N ASP A 261 1.49 -16.67 -7.60
CA ASP A 261 2.03 -17.58 -8.63
C ASP A 261 3.35 -17.09 -9.26
N ILE A 262 3.78 -15.85 -9.00
CA ILE A 262 4.96 -15.27 -9.64
C ILE A 262 6.20 -15.50 -8.77
N MET A 263 7.13 -16.32 -9.26
CA MET A 263 8.49 -16.42 -8.71
C MET A 263 9.33 -15.23 -9.18
N PRO A 264 9.79 -14.32 -8.29
CA PRO A 264 10.58 -13.17 -8.69
C PRO A 264 11.96 -13.61 -9.21
N VAL A 265 12.35 -13.16 -10.41
CA VAL A 265 13.71 -13.36 -10.91
C VAL A 265 14.65 -12.39 -10.22
N GLN A 266 15.55 -12.90 -9.37
CA GLN A 266 16.53 -12.07 -8.69
C GLN A 266 17.44 -11.35 -9.68
N THR A 267 17.47 -10.03 -9.59
CA THR A 267 18.32 -9.17 -10.43
C THR A 267 19.83 -9.41 -10.19
N SER A 268 20.23 -9.81 -8.99
CA SER A 268 21.63 -9.77 -8.54
C SER A 268 22.21 -11.17 -8.35
N SER A 269 23.13 -11.57 -9.23
CA SER A 269 23.74 -12.91 -9.26
C SER A 269 24.66 -13.27 -8.08
N ASN A 270 24.82 -12.40 -7.08
CA ASN A 270 25.77 -12.56 -5.98
C ASN A 270 25.18 -12.17 -4.61
N ASN A 271 23.85 -12.06 -4.49
CA ASN A 271 23.22 -11.74 -3.21
C ASN A 271 23.13 -12.98 -2.32
N VAL A 272 23.67 -12.89 -1.10
CA VAL A 272 23.45 -13.90 -0.05
C VAL A 272 22.08 -13.76 0.64
N THR A 273 21.34 -12.69 0.33
CA THR A 273 20.06 -12.34 0.96
C THR A 273 18.95 -12.13 -0.07
N ALA A 274 17.75 -12.64 0.19
CA ALA A 274 16.56 -12.41 -0.64
C ALA A 274 15.41 -11.77 0.15
N PHE A 275 14.52 -11.08 -0.56
CA PHE A 275 13.23 -10.62 -0.05
C PHE A 275 12.13 -11.58 -0.52
N VAL A 276 11.17 -11.86 0.37
CA VAL A 276 10.00 -12.71 0.07
C VAL A 276 8.76 -11.97 0.52
N SER A 277 7.90 -11.56 -0.42
CA SER A 277 6.64 -10.89 -0.07
C SER A 277 5.60 -11.91 0.38
N ILE A 278 5.19 -11.83 1.65
CA ILE A 278 4.20 -12.74 2.25
C ILE A 278 2.80 -12.13 2.30
N MET A 279 2.66 -10.81 2.17
CA MET A 279 1.37 -10.11 2.22
C MET A 279 1.44 -8.71 1.62
N ARG A 280 0.27 -8.15 1.28
CA ARG A 280 0.11 -6.77 0.82
C ARG A 280 -1.04 -6.07 1.56
N GLY A 281 -1.04 -4.73 1.51
CA GLY A 281 -2.07 -3.90 2.13
C GLY A 281 -2.01 -3.88 3.66
N CYS A 282 -2.87 -3.09 4.30
CA CYS A 282 -2.85 -2.96 5.77
C CYS A 282 -4.19 -2.47 6.32
N ASP A 283 -4.78 -3.21 7.26
CA ASP A 283 -6.07 -2.87 7.86
C ASP A 283 -5.94 -1.96 9.13
N ASN A 284 -4.71 -1.59 9.54
CA ASN A 284 -4.47 -0.85 10.79
C ASN A 284 -5.05 0.57 10.84
N MET A 285 -5.31 1.23 9.69
CA MET A 285 -5.96 2.55 9.61
C MET A 285 -5.40 3.63 10.57
N CYS A 286 -4.09 3.61 10.83
CA CYS A 286 -3.43 4.64 11.65
C CYS A 286 -3.54 6.01 10.99
N THR A 287 -3.82 7.06 11.77
CA THR A 287 -4.24 8.38 11.23
C THR A 287 -3.21 9.10 10.36
N TYR A 288 -1.93 8.72 10.46
CA TYR A 288 -0.83 9.26 9.66
C TYR A 288 -0.45 8.38 8.45
N CYS A 289 -1.10 7.23 8.26
CA CYS A 289 -0.62 6.19 7.35
C CYS A 289 -1.38 6.16 6.02
N ILE A 290 -0.67 6.41 4.92
CA ILE A 290 -1.21 6.39 3.54
C ILE A 290 -1.39 4.97 2.95
N VAL A 291 -0.82 3.95 3.60
CA VAL A 291 -0.76 2.57 3.09
C VAL A 291 -2.12 1.96 2.74
N PRO A 292 -3.19 2.07 3.56
CA PRO A 292 -4.49 1.47 3.23
C PRO A 292 -5.10 1.99 1.93
N PHE A 293 -4.74 3.22 1.54
CA PHE A 293 -5.20 3.89 0.32
C PHE A 293 -4.26 3.68 -0.87
N THR A 294 -3.05 3.14 -0.65
CA THR A 294 -2.02 2.99 -1.70
C THR A 294 -1.56 1.56 -1.95
N ARG A 295 -1.96 0.60 -1.10
CA ARG A 295 -1.82 -0.86 -1.30
C ARG A 295 -3.08 -1.63 -0.90
N GLY A 296 -4.19 -0.93 -0.67
CA GLY A 296 -5.47 -1.53 -0.32
C GLY A 296 -5.50 -2.20 1.05
N ARG A 297 -6.53 -3.04 1.20
CA ARG A 297 -6.78 -3.85 2.40
C ARG A 297 -5.76 -4.96 2.55
N GLU A 298 -5.59 -5.41 3.79
CA GLU A 298 -4.67 -6.49 4.11
C GLU A 298 -5.07 -7.81 3.44
N ARG A 299 -4.12 -8.43 2.72
CA ARG A 299 -4.26 -9.73 2.07
C ARG A 299 -2.96 -10.52 2.16
N SER A 300 -3.08 -11.78 2.58
CA SER A 300 -1.96 -12.70 2.77
C SER A 300 -1.77 -13.54 1.52
N ARG A 301 -0.53 -13.84 1.17
CA ARG A 301 -0.18 -14.83 0.16
C ARG A 301 -0.36 -16.25 0.76
N PRO A 302 -0.86 -17.25 0.01
CA PRO A 302 -1.02 -18.61 0.54
C PRO A 302 0.30 -19.20 1.07
N VAL A 303 0.25 -19.95 2.18
CA VAL A 303 1.44 -20.49 2.86
C VAL A 303 2.26 -21.35 1.90
N PHE A 304 1.62 -22.29 1.20
CA PHE A 304 2.26 -23.15 0.19
C PHE A 304 3.15 -22.38 -0.78
N SER A 305 2.62 -21.30 -1.36
CA SER A 305 3.31 -20.45 -2.33
C SER A 305 4.50 -19.69 -1.73
N VAL A 306 4.42 -19.29 -0.46
CA VAL A 306 5.59 -18.72 0.26
C VAL A 306 6.66 -19.80 0.51
N LEU A 307 6.25 -21.02 0.89
CA LEU A 307 7.18 -22.11 1.15
C LEU A 307 7.91 -22.58 -0.13
N GLU A 308 7.25 -22.57 -1.28
CA GLU A 308 7.89 -22.87 -2.57
C GLU A 308 8.94 -21.82 -2.97
N GLU A 309 8.62 -20.53 -2.85
CA GLU A 309 9.59 -19.47 -3.12
C GLU A 309 10.81 -19.59 -2.20
N VAL A 310 10.59 -19.77 -0.89
CA VAL A 310 11.67 -19.93 0.08
C VAL A 310 12.50 -21.20 -0.18
N ARG A 311 11.89 -22.30 -0.62
CA ARG A 311 12.62 -23.52 -1.03
C ARG A 311 13.50 -23.26 -2.25
N SER A 312 12.92 -22.71 -3.31
CA SER A 312 13.65 -22.35 -4.54
C SER A 312 14.83 -21.40 -4.27
N LEU A 313 14.66 -20.42 -3.38
CA LEU A 313 15.73 -19.54 -2.93
C LEU A 313 16.82 -20.29 -2.16
N SER A 314 16.44 -21.26 -1.33
CA SER A 314 17.40 -22.12 -0.61
C SER A 314 18.21 -23.00 -1.57
N ASP A 315 17.56 -23.60 -2.57
CA ASP A 315 18.18 -24.43 -3.60
C ASP A 315 19.15 -23.62 -4.49
N GLN A 316 18.85 -22.33 -4.71
CA GLN A 316 19.76 -21.34 -5.34
C GLN A 316 20.93 -20.90 -4.43
N GLY A 317 21.00 -21.38 -3.18
CA GLY A 317 22.10 -21.12 -2.25
C GLY A 317 21.97 -19.86 -1.39
N ILE A 318 20.81 -19.18 -1.38
CA ILE A 318 20.53 -18.01 -0.54
C ILE A 318 20.66 -18.37 0.95
N LYS A 319 21.25 -17.46 1.75
CA LYS A 319 21.59 -17.68 3.16
C LYS A 319 20.76 -16.87 4.15
N GLU A 320 20.16 -15.74 3.75
CA GLU A 320 19.14 -15.05 4.55
C GLU A 320 17.90 -14.75 3.70
N VAL A 321 16.70 -15.11 4.17
CA VAL A 321 15.42 -14.65 3.61
C VAL A 321 14.77 -13.64 4.54
N THR A 322 14.33 -12.51 3.99
CA THR A 322 13.58 -11.49 4.73
C THR A 322 12.12 -11.47 4.27
N LEU A 323 11.22 -11.92 5.14
CA LEU A 323 9.78 -11.86 4.93
C LEU A 323 9.31 -10.40 4.95
N LEU A 324 8.65 -9.97 3.87
CA LEU A 324 8.17 -8.61 3.66
C LEU A 324 6.64 -8.51 3.68
N GLY A 325 6.17 -7.38 4.19
CA GLY A 325 4.78 -6.96 4.22
C GLY A 325 4.65 -5.59 4.88
N GLN A 326 3.43 -5.04 4.85
CA GLN A 326 3.09 -3.81 5.57
C GLN A 326 2.93 -4.04 7.08
N ASN A 327 2.44 -5.23 7.47
CA ASN A 327 2.26 -5.67 8.85
C ASN A 327 2.50 -7.18 8.96
N VAL A 328 3.75 -7.64 8.81
CA VAL A 328 4.06 -9.08 8.60
C VAL A 328 3.43 -10.04 9.61
N ASN A 329 3.25 -9.62 10.85
CA ASN A 329 2.74 -10.47 11.93
C ASN A 329 1.21 -10.47 12.09
N SER A 330 0.45 -9.69 11.31
CA SER A 330 -0.99 -9.93 11.10
C SER A 330 -1.29 -10.93 9.98
N TYR A 331 -0.26 -11.53 9.37
CA TYR A 331 -0.42 -12.58 8.34
C TYR A 331 -1.41 -13.67 8.78
N LEU A 332 -2.38 -13.92 7.89
CA LEU A 332 -3.43 -14.93 8.05
C LEU A 332 -3.84 -15.48 6.69
N ASP A 333 -3.53 -16.74 6.43
CA ASP A 333 -3.92 -17.44 5.20
C ASP A 333 -5.22 -18.22 5.39
N SER A 334 -6.31 -17.68 4.84
CA SER A 334 -7.65 -18.28 4.87
C SER A 334 -7.83 -19.46 3.91
N THR A 335 -6.90 -19.76 2.98
CA THR A 335 -7.11 -20.81 1.98
C THR A 335 -7.20 -22.20 2.61
N THR A 336 -6.37 -22.48 3.61
CA THR A 336 -6.32 -23.74 4.37
C THR A 336 -7.42 -23.89 5.45
N ALA A 337 -8.52 -23.14 5.38
CA ALA A 337 -9.53 -23.08 6.46
C ALA A 337 -10.32 -24.39 6.74
N GLN A 338 -10.09 -25.47 5.98
CA GLN A 338 -10.68 -26.79 6.21
C GLN A 338 -9.65 -27.82 6.72
N GLY A 339 -8.97 -27.51 7.83
CA GLY A 339 -8.06 -28.48 8.46
C GLY A 339 -7.37 -27.96 9.73
N SER A 340 -7.81 -28.43 10.89
CA SER A 340 -6.95 -28.71 12.06
C SER A 340 -5.95 -27.63 12.53
N GLY A 341 -6.33 -26.34 12.55
CA GLY A 341 -5.44 -25.28 13.06
C GLY A 341 -6.05 -23.90 13.30
N ALA A 342 -7.38 -23.74 13.23
CA ALA A 342 -8.07 -22.45 13.19
C ALA A 342 -8.09 -21.70 14.54
N GLY A 343 -6.94 -21.18 14.97
CA GLY A 343 -6.84 -20.27 16.11
C GLY A 343 -7.38 -18.86 15.79
N THR A 344 -8.12 -18.25 16.73
CA THR A 344 -8.40 -16.81 16.66
C THR A 344 -7.10 -16.01 16.78
N PRO A 345 -6.89 -14.95 15.96
CA PRO A 345 -5.68 -14.12 16.06
C PRO A 345 -5.54 -13.49 17.44
N ARG A 346 -4.47 -13.86 18.16
CA ARG A 346 -4.19 -13.41 19.52
C ARG A 346 -3.39 -12.11 19.47
N LEU A 347 -3.87 -11.10 20.18
CA LEU A 347 -3.14 -9.84 20.36
C LEU A 347 -2.18 -9.94 21.56
N SER A 348 -1.15 -9.09 21.54
CA SER A 348 -0.28 -8.82 22.67
C SER A 348 -1.08 -8.32 23.89
N ARG A 349 -0.59 -8.62 25.10
CA ARG A 349 -1.26 -8.26 26.37
C ARG A 349 -1.40 -6.73 26.51
N GLY A 350 -2.61 -6.26 26.79
CA GLY A 350 -2.90 -4.81 26.90
C GLY A 350 -3.07 -4.08 25.55
N PHE A 351 -3.15 -4.81 24.43
CA PHE A 351 -3.40 -4.24 23.10
C PHE A 351 -4.82 -4.56 22.63
N SER A 352 -5.38 -3.67 21.81
CA SER A 352 -6.66 -3.81 21.14
C SER A 352 -6.55 -3.51 19.64
N THR A 353 -7.61 -3.79 18.88
CA THR A 353 -7.69 -3.48 17.45
C THR A 353 -9.03 -2.86 17.11
N ILE A 354 -9.04 -1.87 16.22
CA ILE A 354 -10.23 -1.11 15.83
C ILE A 354 -10.97 -1.69 14.62
N TYR A 355 -10.37 -2.69 13.95
CA TYR A 355 -10.93 -3.35 12.78
C TYR A 355 -11.31 -4.79 13.08
N ARG A 356 -12.29 -5.31 12.33
CA ARG A 356 -12.77 -6.69 12.44
C ARG A 356 -11.64 -7.68 12.14
N GLN A 357 -11.27 -8.46 13.14
CA GLN A 357 -10.34 -9.57 12.95
C GLN A 357 -10.97 -10.62 12.03
N LYS A 358 -10.19 -11.12 11.08
CA LYS A 358 -10.50 -12.32 10.30
C LYS A 358 -10.39 -13.55 11.21
N GLN A 359 -11.13 -14.61 10.91
CA GLN A 359 -11.15 -15.85 11.70
C GLN A 359 -10.76 -17.05 10.84
N GLY A 360 -10.10 -18.03 11.46
CA GLY A 360 -9.59 -19.23 10.79
C GLY A 360 -8.38 -18.95 9.88
N GLY A 361 -7.80 -20.03 9.35
CA GLY A 361 -6.58 -19.97 8.54
C GLY A 361 -5.28 -20.13 9.32
N LEU A 362 -4.17 -20.22 8.60
CA LEU A 362 -2.81 -20.32 9.15
C LEU A 362 -2.26 -18.93 9.47
N ARG A 363 -1.73 -18.72 10.68
CA ARG A 363 -1.29 -17.41 11.18
C ARG A 363 0.20 -17.20 10.93
N PHE A 364 0.70 -16.00 11.23
CA PHE A 364 2.13 -15.68 11.12
C PHE A 364 3.04 -16.67 11.86
N VAL A 365 2.65 -17.15 13.04
CA VAL A 365 3.43 -18.15 13.79
C VAL A 365 3.53 -19.47 13.04
N ASP A 366 2.44 -19.89 12.37
CA ASP A 366 2.36 -21.16 11.64
C ASP A 366 3.17 -21.08 10.32
N LEU A 367 3.15 -19.92 9.65
CA LEU A 367 4.02 -19.64 8.49
C LEU A 367 5.49 -19.62 8.92
N LEU A 368 5.83 -18.85 9.95
CA LEU A 368 7.21 -18.66 10.41
C LEU A 368 7.82 -19.99 10.88
N ASP A 369 7.04 -20.84 11.54
CA ASP A 369 7.47 -22.18 11.93
C ASP A 369 7.77 -23.05 10.71
N GLN A 370 6.88 -23.10 9.71
CA GLN A 370 7.08 -23.88 8.49
C GLN A 370 8.27 -23.37 7.66
N VAL A 371 8.40 -22.06 7.50
CA VAL A 371 9.55 -21.42 6.83
C VAL A 371 10.86 -21.80 7.54
N SER A 372 10.87 -21.83 8.89
CA SER A 372 12.05 -22.23 9.68
C SER A 372 12.47 -23.70 9.54
N ARG A 373 11.60 -24.56 9.01
CA ARG A 373 11.88 -25.99 8.75
C ARG A 373 12.44 -26.26 7.35
N ILE A 374 12.35 -25.31 6.40
CA ILE A 374 12.80 -25.53 5.02
C ILE A 374 14.30 -25.79 4.96
N ASN A 375 15.09 -24.94 5.63
CA ASN A 375 16.54 -25.10 5.72
C ASN A 375 17.04 -24.54 7.07
N PRO A 376 17.53 -25.40 7.99
CA PRO A 376 18.07 -24.98 9.29
C PRO A 376 19.26 -24.02 9.19
N GLU A 377 20.04 -24.07 8.12
CA GLU A 377 21.21 -23.20 7.91
C GLU A 377 20.85 -21.84 7.29
N MET A 378 19.61 -21.69 6.81
CA MET A 378 19.13 -20.45 6.20
C MET A 378 18.50 -19.55 7.26
N ARG A 379 19.07 -18.35 7.41
CA ARG A 379 18.61 -17.34 8.36
C ARG A 379 17.29 -16.71 7.91
N ILE A 380 16.36 -16.54 8.84
CA ILE A 380 15.04 -15.99 8.55
C ILE A 380 14.86 -14.69 9.31
N ARG A 381 14.56 -13.62 8.58
CA ARG A 381 14.25 -12.30 9.09
C ARG A 381 12.83 -11.93 8.67
N PHE A 382 12.22 -11.02 9.41
CA PHE A 382 11.00 -10.32 9.00
C PHE A 382 11.13 -8.85 9.38
N THR A 383 10.34 -7.98 8.76
CA THR A 383 10.36 -6.53 9.03
C THR A 383 8.95 -5.93 8.99
N SER A 384 8.80 -4.69 9.44
CA SER A 384 7.49 -4.03 9.59
C SER A 384 6.47 -4.76 10.48
N PRO A 385 6.83 -5.46 11.59
CA PRO A 385 5.83 -6.05 12.47
C PRO A 385 5.14 -4.97 13.32
N HIS A 386 3.86 -5.16 13.63
CA HIS A 386 3.10 -4.29 14.51
C HIS A 386 3.15 -4.79 15.97
N PRO A 387 3.34 -3.89 16.96
CA PRO A 387 3.45 -4.26 18.39
C PRO A 387 2.32 -5.14 18.92
N LYS A 388 1.07 -4.88 18.49
CA LYS A 388 -0.13 -5.62 18.93
C LYS A 388 -0.20 -7.07 18.46
N ASP A 389 0.53 -7.43 17.40
CA ASP A 389 0.44 -8.73 16.75
C ASP A 389 1.63 -9.63 17.18
N PHE A 390 2.08 -9.47 18.44
CA PHE A 390 3.15 -10.26 19.09
C PHE A 390 2.61 -11.03 20.32
N PRO A 391 1.73 -12.02 20.11
CA PRO A 391 1.37 -12.95 21.19
C PRO A 391 2.58 -13.77 21.63
N ASP A 392 2.55 -14.27 22.86
CA ASP A 392 3.67 -14.99 23.50
C ASP A 392 4.16 -16.20 22.67
N GLU A 393 3.26 -16.86 21.92
CA GLU A 393 3.57 -17.97 20.99
C GLU A 393 4.55 -17.59 19.87
N VAL A 394 4.51 -16.34 19.36
CA VAL A 394 5.47 -15.85 18.36
C VAL A 394 6.83 -15.62 19.00
N LEU A 395 6.87 -15.10 20.24
CA LEU A 395 8.12 -14.87 20.97
C LEU A 395 8.80 -16.19 21.34
N GLN A 396 8.02 -17.19 21.77
CA GLN A 396 8.51 -18.53 22.06
C GLN A 396 9.12 -19.18 20.81
N LEU A 397 8.41 -19.15 19.67
CA LEU A 397 8.94 -19.68 18.41
C LEU A 397 10.23 -18.97 17.97
N ILE A 398 10.30 -17.64 18.09
CA ILE A 398 11.53 -16.88 17.78
C ILE A 398 12.66 -17.28 18.74
N CYS A 399 12.38 -17.65 20.00
CA CYS A 399 13.39 -18.16 20.92
C CYS A 399 13.87 -19.56 20.50
N ASP A 400 12.94 -20.51 20.35
CA ASP A 400 13.18 -21.93 20.10
C ASP A 400 13.95 -22.21 18.80
N ARG A 401 13.77 -21.36 17.77
CA ARG A 401 14.41 -21.53 16.47
C ARG A 401 15.73 -20.76 16.38
N PRO A 402 16.89 -21.43 16.18
CA PRO A 402 18.18 -20.75 16.10
C PRO A 402 18.35 -19.94 14.81
N ASN A 403 17.72 -20.38 13.71
CA ASN A 403 17.80 -19.72 12.40
C ASN A 403 16.87 -18.49 12.26
N ILE A 404 15.93 -18.28 13.18
CA ILE A 404 15.12 -17.05 13.21
C ILE A 404 15.92 -15.92 13.86
N CYS A 405 16.01 -14.79 13.15
CA CYS A 405 16.70 -13.59 13.57
C CYS A 405 16.09 -13.01 14.87
N LYS A 406 16.90 -12.96 15.94
CA LYS A 406 16.51 -12.38 17.24
C LYS A 406 16.34 -10.85 17.22
N GLN A 407 16.74 -10.16 16.14
CA GLN A 407 16.61 -8.70 16.00
C GLN A 407 15.19 -8.29 15.58
N ILE A 408 14.34 -7.95 16.55
CA ILE A 408 12.96 -7.53 16.28
C ILE A 408 12.84 -6.00 16.16
N HIS A 409 12.46 -5.50 14.98
CA HIS A 409 12.18 -4.07 14.77
C HIS A 409 10.71 -3.74 15.10
N ILE A 410 10.44 -3.30 16.33
CA ILE A 410 9.09 -2.93 16.79
C ILE A 410 8.93 -1.41 16.84
N PRO A 411 8.12 -0.79 15.96
CA PRO A 411 7.96 0.67 15.93
C PRO A 411 6.94 1.16 16.98
N ALA A 412 7.43 1.88 17.99
CA ALA A 412 6.61 2.51 19.04
C ALA A 412 5.66 3.60 18.49
N GLN A 413 6.11 4.36 17.49
CA GLN A 413 5.51 5.58 16.92
C GLN A 413 5.47 6.79 17.87
N SER A 414 5.09 6.61 19.13
CA SER A 414 5.09 7.68 20.14
C SER A 414 5.34 7.13 21.55
N GLY A 415 5.93 7.97 22.41
CA GLY A 415 6.11 7.71 23.84
C GLY A 415 4.99 8.26 24.73
N SER A 416 3.85 8.71 24.18
CA SER A 416 2.73 9.28 24.93
C SER A 416 1.42 8.57 24.60
N THR A 417 0.74 8.01 25.61
CA THR A 417 -0.54 7.29 25.47
C THR A 417 -1.61 8.13 24.74
N ARG A 418 -1.78 9.41 25.10
CA ARG A 418 -2.68 10.36 24.41
C ARG A 418 -2.38 10.52 22.91
N VAL A 419 -1.11 10.48 22.54
CA VAL A 419 -0.68 10.56 21.13
C VAL A 419 -0.89 9.23 20.43
N LEU A 420 -0.64 8.10 21.09
CA LEU A 420 -0.91 6.74 20.57
C LEU A 420 -2.40 6.52 20.28
N GLU A 421 -3.29 7.04 21.14
CA GLU A 421 -4.75 7.09 20.93
C GLU A 421 -5.10 7.92 19.69
N THR A 422 -4.55 9.13 19.58
CA THR A 422 -4.75 10.03 18.41
C THR A 422 -4.20 9.40 17.11
N MET A 423 -3.15 8.58 17.22
CA MET A 423 -2.58 7.80 16.13
C MET A 423 -3.37 6.51 15.80
N ARG A 424 -4.43 6.18 16.57
CA ARG A 424 -5.22 4.94 16.49
C ARG A 424 -4.38 3.66 16.61
N ARG A 425 -3.45 3.63 17.56
CA ARG A 425 -2.50 2.52 17.73
C ARG A 425 -3.06 1.31 18.47
N GLY A 426 -4.10 1.50 19.30
CA GLY A 426 -4.73 0.43 20.08
C GLY A 426 -3.92 -0.03 21.31
N TYR A 427 -3.02 0.80 21.84
CA TYR A 427 -2.23 0.49 23.03
C TYR A 427 -1.72 1.75 23.75
N SER A 428 -1.41 1.60 25.04
CA SER A 428 -0.75 2.63 25.86
C SER A 428 0.78 2.51 25.82
N ARG A 429 1.47 3.58 26.26
CA ARG A 429 2.91 3.57 26.51
C ARG A 429 3.31 2.41 27.45
N GLU A 430 2.49 2.16 28.45
CA GLU A 430 2.72 1.17 29.51
C GLU A 430 2.66 -0.25 28.94
N ALA A 431 1.61 -0.58 28.17
CA ALA A 431 1.49 -1.88 27.49
C ALA A 431 2.63 -2.11 26.46
N TYR A 432 3.07 -1.04 25.78
CA TYR A 432 4.25 -1.13 24.91
C TYR A 432 5.54 -1.44 25.67
N LEU A 433 5.76 -0.82 26.84
CA LEU A 433 6.92 -1.10 27.68
C LEU A 433 6.87 -2.51 28.28
N GLU A 434 5.70 -3.00 28.68
CA GLU A 434 5.49 -4.39 29.12
C GLU A 434 5.86 -5.39 28.02
N LEU A 435 5.41 -5.17 26.78
CA LEU A 435 5.79 -5.98 25.63
C LEU A 435 7.31 -5.98 25.39
N VAL A 436 7.97 -4.82 25.46
CA VAL A 436 9.44 -4.73 25.33
C VAL A 436 10.17 -5.48 26.45
N GLN A 437 9.65 -5.44 27.68
CA GLN A 437 10.20 -6.23 28.78
C GLN A 437 9.99 -7.73 28.57
N ASN A 438 8.82 -8.15 28.07
CA ASN A 438 8.53 -9.56 27.75
C ASN A 438 9.50 -10.09 26.68
N ILE A 439 9.68 -9.34 25.59
CA ILE A 439 10.63 -9.67 24.52
C ILE A 439 12.05 -9.83 25.05
N ARG A 440 12.53 -8.90 25.89
CA ARG A 440 13.88 -8.98 26.49
C ARG A 440 14.06 -10.16 27.45
N LYS A 441 12.98 -10.68 28.05
CA LYS A 441 13.01 -11.87 28.91
C LYS A 441 13.03 -13.15 28.08
N CYS A 442 12.17 -13.25 27.06
CA CYS A 442 12.08 -14.43 26.19
C CYS A 442 13.26 -14.54 25.22
N ILE A 443 13.75 -13.40 24.73
CA ILE A 443 14.84 -13.27 23.77
C ILE A 443 15.89 -12.37 24.43
N PRO A 444 16.72 -12.92 25.33
CA PRO A 444 17.90 -12.19 25.80
C PRO A 444 18.74 -11.86 24.56
N GLY A 445 19.12 -10.59 24.42
CA GLY A 445 20.07 -10.21 23.38
C GLY A 445 21.40 -10.87 23.72
N ASP A 446 21.98 -11.61 22.76
CA ASP A 446 23.33 -12.13 22.88
C ASP A 446 24.27 -10.96 23.18
N GLY A 447 24.82 -10.94 24.38
CA GLY A 447 25.73 -9.89 24.85
C GLY A 447 27.12 -10.08 24.27
N GLY A 448 27.27 -9.79 22.97
CA GLY A 448 28.53 -9.78 22.21
C GLY A 448 28.81 -8.41 21.62
#